data_AF-A0A5K1GWS3-F1
#
_entry.id   AF-A0A5K1GWS3-F1
#
_cell.length_a   1.000
_cell.length_b   1.000
_cell.length_c   1.000
_cell.angle_alpha   90.00
_cell.angle_beta   90.00
_cell.angle_gamma   90.00
#
_symmetry.space_group_name_H-M   'P 1'
#
loop_
_entity.id
_entity.type
_entity.pdbx_description
1 polymer ?
#
loop_
_entity_poly.entity_id
_entity_poly.type
_entity_poly.pdbx_seq_one_letter_code
_entity_poly.pdbx_strand_id
1 'polypeptide(L)'
;VTLKLEPMFKRSVTMVVRDDSDLDGTAVAFGGQHEFGDITWYPGQKKAVYRVDDRTSVHASGDGRMDFIPFRSTPTIAVGLTRIA
;
A
#
# COMPACT_ATOMS: atom_id res chain seq x y z
N VAL A 1 -10.55 -21.13 25.68
CA VAL A 1 -11.13 -20.15 24.72
C VAL A 1 -11.31 -20.85 23.39
N THR A 2 -12.43 -20.64 22.69
CA THR A 2 -12.74 -21.24 21.38
C THR A 2 -13.18 -20.14 20.41
N LEU A 3 -12.64 -20.12 19.19
CA LEU A 3 -12.94 -19.11 18.18
C LEU A 3 -13.62 -19.76 16.95
N LYS A 4 -14.54 -19.04 16.31
CA LYS A 4 -15.16 -19.44 15.05
C LYS A 4 -14.27 -19.01 13.88
N LEU A 5 -14.09 -19.89 12.89
CA LEU A 5 -13.30 -19.62 11.69
C LEU A 5 -14.17 -19.25 10.49
N GLU A 6 -13.65 -18.38 9.63
CA GLU A 6 -14.17 -18.14 8.28
C GLU A 6 -13.55 -19.12 7.27
N PRO A 7 -14.21 -19.38 6.13
CA PRO A 7 -13.59 -20.12 5.02
C PRO A 7 -12.31 -19.45 4.52
N MET A 8 -11.33 -20.25 4.12
CA MET A 8 -10.08 -19.71 3.56
C MET A 8 -10.32 -19.03 2.20
N PHE A 9 -9.62 -17.92 1.97
CA PHE A 9 -9.63 -17.18 0.71
C PHE A 9 -8.22 -16.70 0.34
N LYS A 10 -8.02 -16.37 -0.95
CA LYS A 10 -6.84 -15.65 -1.41
C LYS A 10 -7.10 -14.15 -1.41
N ARG A 11 -6.03 -13.37 -1.30
CA ARG A 11 -6.04 -11.92 -1.41
C ARG A 11 -5.13 -11.45 -2.54
N SER A 12 -5.56 -10.43 -3.26
CA SER A 12 -4.75 -9.72 -4.25
C SER A 12 -4.26 -8.43 -3.61
N VAL A 13 -2.94 -8.24 -3.54
CA VAL A 13 -2.34 -7.08 -2.88
C VAL A 13 -1.52 -6.30 -3.90
N THR A 14 -1.85 -5.02 -4.08
CA THR A 14 -1.10 -4.10 -4.94
C THR A 14 -0.69 -2.87 -4.14
N MET A 15 0.56 -2.44 -4.28
CA MET A 15 1.08 -1.23 -3.64
C MET A 15 1.03 -0.08 -4.65
N VAL A 16 0.20 0.91 -4.41
CA VAL A 16 0.05 2.08 -5.29
C VAL A 16 0.66 3.30 -4.63
N VAL A 17 1.74 3.81 -5.22
CA VAL A 17 2.43 5.01 -4.75
C VAL A 17 1.78 6.24 -5.38
N ARG A 18 1.40 7.21 -4.56
CA ARG A 18 0.81 8.48 -4.99
C ARG A 18 1.48 9.65 -4.29
N ASP A 19 1.34 10.85 -4.84
CA ASP A 19 1.59 12.09 -4.09
C ASP A 19 0.63 12.17 -2.90
N ASP A 20 1.05 12.82 -1.81
CA ASP A 20 0.24 12.94 -0.59
C ASP A 20 -0.64 14.21 -0.55
N SER A 21 -0.74 14.94 -1.67
CA SER A 21 -1.47 16.22 -1.76
C SER A 21 -2.98 16.11 -1.55
N ASP A 22 -3.57 14.92 -1.76
CA ASP A 22 -5.00 14.64 -1.65
C ASP A 22 -5.30 13.56 -0.58
N LEU A 23 -4.31 13.24 0.27
CA LEU A 23 -4.40 12.16 1.25
C LEU A 23 -5.57 12.36 2.24
N ASP A 24 -5.80 13.61 2.66
CA ASP A 24 -6.86 13.99 3.59
C ASP A 24 -8.26 13.70 3.04
N GLY A 25 -8.49 14.03 1.77
CA GLY A 25 -9.78 13.82 1.10
C GLY A 25 -10.02 12.39 0.65
N THR A 26 -8.96 11.64 0.35
CA THR A 26 -9.07 10.31 -0.28
C THR A 26 -9.02 9.15 0.70
N ALA A 27 -8.44 9.33 1.90
CA ALA A 27 -8.27 8.24 2.87
C ALA A 27 -9.61 7.57 3.28
N VAL A 28 -10.65 8.36 3.53
CA VAL A 28 -11.98 7.84 3.90
C VAL A 28 -12.61 7.08 2.73
N ALA A 29 -12.53 7.64 1.53
CA ALA A 29 -13.07 6.99 0.33
C ALA A 29 -12.35 5.66 0.05
N PHE A 30 -11.02 5.63 0.21
CA PHE A 30 -10.22 4.42 0.05
C PHE A 30 -10.61 3.33 1.07
N GLY A 31 -10.80 3.69 2.34
CA GLY A 31 -11.25 2.75 3.37
C GLY A 31 -12.64 2.16 3.11
N GLY A 32 -13.48 2.85 2.33
CA GLY A 32 -14.78 2.32 1.88
C GLY A 32 -14.71 1.46 0.61
N GLN A 33 -13.59 1.49 -0.12
CA GLN A 33 -13.42 0.76 -1.39
C GLN A 33 -12.82 -0.63 -1.21
N HIS A 34 -12.03 -0.86 -0.16
CA HIS A 34 -11.28 -2.10 0.03
C HIS A 34 -11.54 -2.72 1.40
N GLU A 35 -11.64 -4.05 1.45
CA GLU A 35 -11.96 -4.77 2.69
C GLU A 35 -10.79 -4.79 3.70
N PHE A 36 -9.54 -4.82 3.21
CA PHE A 36 -8.35 -5.04 4.05
C PHE A 36 -7.22 -4.03 3.84
N GLY A 37 -7.44 -3.01 3.00
CA GLY A 37 -6.41 -2.07 2.60
C GLY A 37 -5.89 -1.19 3.72
N ASP A 38 -4.71 -0.60 3.50
CA ASP A 38 -4.11 0.40 4.38
C ASP A 38 -3.41 1.50 3.58
N ILE A 39 -3.04 2.58 4.27
CA ILE A 39 -2.28 3.69 3.71
C ILE A 39 -1.07 3.94 4.59
N THR A 40 0.12 3.90 4.00
CA THR A 40 1.36 4.31 4.67
C THR A 40 1.81 5.66 4.15
N TRP A 41 1.90 6.64 5.05
CA TRP A 41 2.29 8.01 4.70
C TRP A 41 3.79 8.26 4.91
N TYR A 42 4.42 8.86 3.90
CA TYR A 42 5.83 9.25 3.88
C TYR A 42 5.94 10.77 3.65
N PRO A 43 5.68 11.60 4.67
CA PRO A 43 5.63 13.06 4.53
C PRO A 43 6.94 13.65 4.01
N GLY A 44 8.09 13.11 4.45
CA GLY A 44 9.41 13.56 3.98
C GLY A 44 9.68 13.31 2.49
N GLN A 45 8.87 12.48 1.84
CA GLN A 45 8.94 12.23 0.39
C GLN A 45 7.75 12.83 -0.37
N LYS A 46 6.79 13.45 0.33
CA LYS A 46 5.50 13.90 -0.22
C LYS A 46 4.74 12.76 -0.91
N LYS A 47 4.80 11.56 -0.34
CA LYS A 47 4.18 10.35 -0.90
C LYS A 47 3.30 9.64 0.11
N ALA A 48 2.25 9.00 -0.40
CA ALA A 48 1.46 8.01 0.30
C ALA A 48 1.44 6.70 -0.50
N VAL A 49 1.54 5.58 0.19
CA VAL A 49 1.45 4.24 -0.40
C VAL A 49 0.14 3.62 0.02
N TYR A 50 -0.72 3.36 -0.96
CA TYR A 50 -2.01 2.71 -0.78
C TYR A 50 -1.85 1.22 -1.03
N ARG A 51 -2.14 0.40 -0.03
CA ARG A 51 -2.19 -1.06 -0.14
C ARG A 51 -3.59 -1.47 -0.56
N VAL A 52 -3.80 -1.61 -1.86
CA VAL A 52 -5.04 -2.16 -2.43
C VAL A 52 -5.06 -3.65 -2.11
N ASP A 53 -5.95 -4.06 -1.21
CA ASP A 53 -6.06 -5.44 -0.72
C ASP A 53 -7.51 -5.91 -0.75
N ASP A 54 -7.81 -6.78 -1.70
CA ASP A 54 -9.13 -7.32 -1.95
C ASP A 54 -9.11 -8.84 -2.02
N ARG A 55 -10.24 -9.46 -1.65
CA ARG A 55 -10.43 -10.90 -1.87
C ARG A 55 -10.33 -11.22 -3.36
N THR A 56 -9.76 -12.38 -3.67
CA THR A 56 -9.69 -12.87 -5.04
C THR A 56 -9.99 -14.37 -5.09
N SER A 57 -10.20 -14.88 -6.30
CA SER A 57 -10.40 -16.31 -6.54
C SER A 57 -9.21 -17.11 -6.06
N VAL A 58 -9.45 -18.28 -5.44
CA VAL A 58 -8.38 -19.22 -5.04
C VAL A 58 -7.58 -19.75 -6.24
N HIS A 59 -8.13 -19.65 -7.45
CA HIS A 59 -7.44 -20.02 -8.69
C HIS A 59 -6.70 -18.87 -9.36
N ALA A 60 -6.79 -17.65 -8.82
CA ALA A 60 -6.04 -16.52 -9.35
C ALA A 60 -4.52 -16.76 -9.23
N SER A 61 -3.81 -16.46 -10.31
CA SER A 61 -2.35 -16.38 -10.36
C SER A 61 -1.91 -14.96 -9.97
N GLY A 62 -0.76 -14.86 -9.31
CA GLY A 62 -0.07 -13.59 -9.10
C GLY A 62 1.23 -13.56 -9.92
N ASP A 63 1.77 -12.36 -10.09
CA ASP A 63 3.06 -12.11 -10.74
C ASP A 63 4.23 -12.05 -9.74
N GLY A 64 3.93 -12.10 -8.44
CA GLY A 64 4.93 -12.04 -7.36
C GLY A 64 5.59 -10.68 -7.19
N ARG A 65 5.03 -9.62 -7.78
CA ARG A 65 5.63 -8.28 -7.77
C ARG A 65 5.34 -7.53 -6.47
N MET A 66 6.37 -6.86 -5.94
CA MET A 66 6.26 -6.00 -4.75
C MET A 66 6.63 -4.56 -5.10
N ASP A 67 5.63 -3.72 -5.38
CA ASP A 67 5.82 -2.30 -5.72
C ASP A 67 5.88 -1.38 -4.47
N PHE A 68 6.61 -1.80 -3.44
CA PHE A 68 6.72 -1.09 -2.16
C PHE A 68 7.99 -0.23 -2.11
N ILE A 69 7.83 1.09 -2.02
CA ILE A 69 8.96 2.05 -2.12
C ILE A 69 10.03 1.94 -1.02
N PRO A 70 9.73 1.60 0.24
CA PRO A 70 10.77 1.51 1.28
C PRO A 70 11.82 0.42 1.04
N PHE A 71 11.51 -0.60 0.23
CA PHE A 71 12.46 -1.65 -0.12
C PHE A 71 13.24 -1.35 -1.41
N ARG A 72 12.97 -0.23 -2.07
CA ARG A 72 13.70 0.18 -3.27
C ARG A 72 14.96 0.93 -2.90
N SER A 73 16.04 0.66 -3.64
CA SER A 73 17.27 1.44 -3.53
C SER A 73 16.98 2.91 -3.83
N THR A 74 17.34 3.80 -2.91
CA THR A 74 17.26 5.24 -3.12
C THR A 74 18.65 5.76 -3.50
N PRO A 75 18.81 6.41 -4.67
CA PRO A 75 20.11 6.95 -5.06
C PRO A 75 20.67 7.93 -4.01
N THR A 76 21.97 7.83 -3.72
CA THR A 76 22.64 8.70 -2.73
C THR A 76 22.43 10.19 -3.00
N ILE A 77 22.39 10.59 -4.27
CA ILE A 77 22.13 11.98 -4.68
C ILE A 77 20.73 12.43 -4.25
N ALA A 78 19.71 11.58 -4.44
CA ALA A 78 18.34 11.87 -4.04
C ALA A 78 18.23 12.02 -2.52
N VAL A 79 18.86 11.10 -1.75
CA VAL A 79 18.94 11.21 -0.29
C VAL A 79 19.64 12.51 0.13
N GLY A 80 20.71 12.89 -0.56
CA GLY A 80 21.42 14.15 -0.33
C GLY A 80 20.51 15.36 -0.50
N LEU A 81 19.80 15.46 -1.62
CA LEU A 81 18.89 16.58 -1.91
C LEU A 81 17.76 16.71 -0.87
N THR A 82 17.17 15.60 -0.43
CA THR A 82 16.10 15.64 0.60
C THR A 82 16.59 16.14 1.96
N ARG A 83 17.86 15.96 2.31
CA ARG A 83 18.42 16.39 3.61
C ARG A 83 18.77 17.87 3.69
N ILE A 84 18.85 18.56 2.55
CA ILE A 84 19.28 19.97 2.47
C ILE A 84 18.08 20.91 2.28
N ALA A 85 16.89 20.36 2.01
CA ALA A 85 15.64 21.07 1.75
C ALA A 85 14.81 21.29 3.03
#